data_AF-K2A4Y8-F1
#
_entry.id   AF-K2A4Y8-F1
#
_cell.length_a   1.000
_cell.length_b   1.000
_cell.length_c   1.000
_cell.angle_alpha   90.00
_cell.angle_beta   90.00
_cell.angle_gamma   90.00
#
_symmetry.space_group_name_H-M   'P 1'
#
loop_
_entity.id
_entity.type
_entity.pdbx_description
1 polymer ?
#
loop_
_entity_poly.entity_id
_entity_poly.type
_entity_poly.pdbx_seq_one_letter_code
_entity_poly.pdbx_strand_id
1 'polypeptide(L)' 'ATGARLALHITELLNRHNAKRGIATLCIGGGQGGAMLIERT' A
#
# COMPACT_ATOMS: atom_id res chain seq x y z
N ALA A 1 -13.11 -0.33 -4.65
CA ALA A 1 -12.55 0.24 -3.40
C ALA A 1 -11.06 0.57 -3.60
N THR A 2 -10.65 1.83 -3.39
CA THR A 2 -9.27 2.30 -3.69
C THR A 2 -8.21 1.72 -2.75
N GLY A 3 -8.50 1.60 -1.45
CA GLY A 3 -7.55 1.08 -0.46
C GLY A 3 -7.10 -0.36 -0.72
N ALA A 4 -8.04 -1.25 -1.06
CA ALA A 4 -7.73 -2.64 -1.41
C ALA A 4 -6.83 -2.73 -2.67
N ARG A 5 -7.08 -1.87 -3.67
CA ARG A 5 -6.22 -1.80 -4.87
C ARG A 5 -4.80 -1.36 -4.52
N LEU A 6 -4.64 -0.36 -3.65
CA LEU A 6 -3.33 0.09 -3.19
C LEU A 6 -2.57 -1.03 -2.45
N ALA A 7 -3.25 -1.77 -1.57
CA ALA A 7 -2.67 -2.89 -0.83
C ALA A 7 -2.20 -4.02 -1.77
N LEU A 8 -3.03 -4.43 -2.73
CA LEU A 8 -2.64 -5.46 -3.71
C LEU A 8 -1.51 -4.97 -4.64
N HIS A 9 -1.57 -3.71 -5.06
CA HIS A 9 -0.57 -3.14 -5.95
C HIS A 9 0.81 -3.07 -5.29
N ILE A 10 0.90 -2.65 -4.02
CA ILE A 10 2.19 -2.60 -3.34
C ILE A 10 2.74 -3.99 -3.06
N THR A 11 1.90 -4.99 -2.73
CA THR A 11 2.35 -6.39 -2.61
C THR A 11 2.97 -6.90 -3.91
N GLU A 12 2.33 -6.62 -5.05
CA GLU A 12 2.86 -6.96 -6.37
C GLU A 12 4.20 -6.27 -6.66
N LEU A 13 4.34 -4.99 -6.32
CA LEU A 13 5.61 -4.25 -6.47
C LEU A 13 6.71 -4.83 -5.57
N LEU A 14 6.40 -5.17 -4.31
CA LEU A 14 7.37 -5.77 -3.39
C LEU A 14 7.90 -7.11 -3.92
N ASN A 15 7.02 -7.93 -4.52
CA ASN A 15 7.41 -9.17 -5.19
C ASN A 15 8.33 -8.89 -6.39
N ARG A 16 7.91 -8.01 -7.31
CA ARG A 16 8.66 -7.67 -8.53
C ARG A 16 10.05 -7.10 -8.26
N HIS A 17 10.18 -6.29 -7.21
CA HIS A 17 11.43 -5.62 -6.86
C HIS A 17 12.26 -6.40 -5.82
N ASN A 18 11.83 -7.61 -5.43
CA ASN A 18 12.43 -8.37 -4.33
C ASN A 18 12.61 -7.51 -3.05
N ALA A 19 11.71 -6.55 -2.82
CA ALA A 19 11.74 -5.65 -1.68
C ALA A 19 11.03 -6.27 -0.48
N LYS A 20 11.46 -5.95 0.74
CA LYS A 20 10.92 -6.55 1.96
C LYS A 20 9.71 -5.79 2.52
N ARG A 21 9.74 -4.46 2.52
CA ARG A 21 8.72 -3.60 3.14
C ARG A 21 8.31 -2.46 2.23
N GLY A 22 7.05 -2.07 2.28
CA GLY A 22 6.51 -0.93 1.57
C GLY A 22 5.39 -0.25 2.35
N ILE A 23 5.19 1.04 2.11
CA ILE A 23 4.09 1.81 2.70
C ILE A 23 3.18 2.33 1.58
N ALA A 24 1.88 2.05 1.70
CA ALA A 24 0.86 2.67 0.86
C ALA A 24 0.16 3.78 1.65
N THR A 25 -0.03 4.95 1.04
CA THR A 25 -0.74 6.09 1.65
C THR A 25 -1.92 6.52 0.79
N LEU A 26 -2.93 7.14 1.41
CA LEU A 26 -4.06 7.73 0.69
C LEU A 26 -4.60 8.97 1.39
N CYS A 27 -5.11 9.91 0.59
CA CYS A 27 -5.97 10.98 1.03
C CYS A 27 -7.44 10.56 0.94
N ILE A 28 -8.26 11.06 1.86
CA ILE A 28 -9.70 10.83 1.91
C ILE A 28 -10.39 12.19 2.03
N GLY A 29 -11.45 12.42 1.25
CA GLY A 29 -12.24 13.65 1.31
C GLY A 29 -12.70 13.96 2.75
N GLY A 30 -12.78 15.24 3.10
CA GLY A 30 -13.08 15.67 4.48
C GLY A 30 -11.85 15.77 5.39
N GLY A 31 -10.63 15.81 4.82
CA GLY A 31 -9.40 16.08 5.56
C GLY A 31 -8.82 14.88 6.30
N GLN A 32 -9.16 13.66 5.86
CA GLN A 32 -8.67 12.42 6.46
C GLN A 32 -7.56 11.79 5.60
N GLY A 33 -6.81 10.88 6.20
CA GLY A 33 -5.78 10.11 5.51
C GLY A 33 -5.57 8.74 6.14
N GLY A 34 -4.90 7.86 5.41
CA GLY A 34 -4.55 6.52 5.88
C GLY A 34 -3.19 6.08 5.36
N ALA A 35 -2.53 5.21 6.13
CA ALA A 35 -1.28 4.57 5.76
C ALA A 35 -1.31 3.08 6.13
N MET A 36 -0.66 2.25 5.31
CA MET A 36 -0.56 0.80 5.51
C MET A 36 0.90 0.38 5.31
N LEU A 37 1.49 -0.24 6.33
CA LEU A 37 2.79 -0.92 6.22
C LEU A 37 2.55 -2.37 5.78
N ILE A 38 3.20 -2.79 4.70
CA ILE A 38 3.11 -4.16 4.17
C ILE A 38 4.51 -4.75 4.10
N GLU A 39 4.67 -5.97 4.61
CA GLU A 39 5.89 -6.77 4.53
C GLU A 39 5.63 -7.98 3.62
N ARG A 40 6.57 -8.25 2.70
CA ARG A 40 6.56 -9.45 1.86
C ARG A 40 7.27 -10.57 2.63
N THR A 41 6.54 -11.64 2.90
CA THR A 41 7.05 -12.89 3.50
C THR A 41 7.65 -13.80 2.44
#